data_AF-A0A183S916-F1
#
_entry.id   AF-A0A183S916-F1
#
_cell.length_a   1.000
_cell.length_b   1.000
_cell.length_c   1.000
_cell.angle_alpha   90.00
_cell.angle_beta   90.00
_cell.angle_gamma   90.00
#
_symmetry.space_group_name_H-M   'P 1'
#
loop_
_entity.id
_entity.type
_entity.pdbx_description
1 polymer ?
#
loop_
_entity_poly.entity_id
_entity_poly.type
_entity_poly.pdbx_seq_one_letter_code
_entity_poly.pdbx_strand_id
1 'polypeptide(L)'
;MIKTLTVALVICLNVDIDPPDVQKIPPFSRVEAWFDPTDASSYRALETIGKNLQAQYERWQPRARCKQCLDPTLDDVKKLCTSLRRNAKDDRILFHYNGHGVPRPTENGEIWVFNKTFTKYIPLSLYDLQRWLGGPSVYVLDCQNAGRVIKLYDIFCQRRKAEFSAASCFVFARYMNVNPRDLTTLMSPMGLLKARLRQRM
;
A
#
# COMPACT_ATOMS: atom_id res chain seq x y z
N MET A 1 -1.41 -9.94 20.34
CA MET A 1 -0.46 -10.35 19.29
C MET A 1 -1.02 -9.92 17.94
N ILE A 2 -0.28 -9.12 17.16
CA ILE A 2 -0.72 -8.65 15.83
C ILE A 2 -0.68 -9.82 14.84
N LYS A 3 -1.76 -10.03 14.08
CA LYS A 3 -1.83 -11.07 13.05
C LYS A 3 -1.84 -10.46 11.65
N THR A 4 -1.46 -11.26 10.65
CA THR A 4 -1.54 -10.90 9.22
C THR A 4 -2.49 -11.86 8.53
N LEU A 5 -3.80 -11.59 8.62
CA LEU A 5 -4.85 -12.44 8.04
C LEU A 5 -5.50 -11.82 6.81
N THR A 6 -5.05 -10.63 6.40
CA THR A 6 -5.65 -9.86 5.29
C THR A 6 -4.55 -9.55 4.29
N VAL A 7 -4.75 -9.97 3.04
CA VAL A 7 -3.77 -9.83 1.97
C VAL A 7 -4.43 -9.16 0.75
N ALA A 8 -3.87 -8.04 0.30
CA ALA A 8 -4.21 -7.41 -0.98
C ALA A 8 -3.20 -7.86 -2.03
N LEU A 9 -3.67 -8.44 -3.13
CA LEU A 9 -2.86 -8.82 -4.29
C LEU A 9 -3.21 -7.86 -5.43
N VAL A 10 -2.42 -6.80 -5.59
CA VAL A 10 -2.55 -5.84 -6.69
C VAL A 10 -1.57 -6.24 -7.78
N ILE A 11 -2.10 -6.59 -8.95
CA ILE A 11 -1.31 -7.16 -10.04
C ILE A 11 -1.53 -6.28 -11.27
N CYS A 12 -0.47 -5.62 -11.73
CA CYS A 12 -0.47 -4.75 -12.90
C CYS A 12 0.47 -5.34 -13.97
N LEU A 13 -0.07 -6.17 -14.86
CA LEU A 13 0.70 -6.91 -15.85
C LEU A 13 0.39 -6.51 -17.30
N ASN A 14 -0.83 -6.06 -17.61
CA ASN A 14 -1.24 -5.70 -18.97
C ASN A 14 -0.67 -6.66 -20.02
N VAL A 15 -0.99 -7.94 -19.84
CA VAL A 15 -0.35 -9.05 -20.56
C VAL A 15 -0.31 -8.77 -22.07
N ASP A 16 0.84 -9.07 -22.70
CA ASP A 16 1.18 -8.81 -24.10
C ASP A 16 1.55 -7.37 -24.47
N ILE A 17 1.43 -6.40 -23.54
CA ILE A 17 1.80 -5.00 -23.78
C ILE A 17 2.92 -4.60 -22.82
N ASP A 18 4.12 -4.41 -23.37
CA ASP A 18 5.26 -3.95 -22.58
C ASP A 18 5.16 -2.46 -22.22
N PRO A 19 5.56 -2.07 -20.99
CA PRO A 19 5.63 -0.67 -20.63
C PRO A 19 6.76 0.05 -21.39
N PRO A 20 6.62 1.36 -21.68
CA PRO A 20 7.47 2.08 -22.61
C PRO A 20 8.94 2.23 -22.16
N ASP A 21 9.23 2.08 -20.87
CA ASP A 21 10.56 2.28 -20.29
C ASP A 21 11.29 0.97 -19.96
N VAL A 22 10.74 -0.16 -20.41
CA VAL A 22 11.31 -1.51 -20.23
C VAL A 22 11.54 -2.13 -21.59
N GLN A 23 12.82 -2.30 -21.95
CA GLN A 23 13.21 -3.04 -23.14
C GLN A 23 13.55 -4.48 -22.75
N LYS A 24 12.82 -5.44 -23.31
CA LYS A 24 13.10 -6.87 -23.13
C LYS A 24 14.11 -7.34 -24.19
N ILE A 25 15.20 -7.96 -23.75
CA ILE A 25 16.24 -8.50 -24.63
C ILE A 25 16.10 -10.03 -24.65
N PRO A 26 15.85 -10.68 -25.81
CA PRO A 26 15.73 -12.13 -25.87
C PRO A 26 17.06 -12.87 -25.58
N PRO A 27 17.02 -14.01 -24.85
CA PRO A 27 15.86 -14.54 -24.13
C PRO A 27 15.63 -13.77 -22.81
N PHE A 28 14.37 -13.54 -22.45
CA PHE A 28 13.98 -12.89 -21.19
C PHE A 28 13.04 -13.78 -20.37
N SER A 29 13.04 -13.58 -19.06
CA SER A 29 12.07 -14.23 -18.17
C SER A 29 10.68 -13.64 -18.37
N ARG A 30 9.67 -14.50 -18.54
CA ARG A 30 8.26 -14.11 -18.73
C ARG A 30 7.27 -14.84 -17.83
N VAL A 31 7.74 -15.87 -17.11
CA VAL A 31 6.87 -16.68 -16.24
C VAL A 31 6.48 -15.86 -15.02
N GLU A 32 5.18 -15.79 -14.76
CA GLU A 32 4.60 -15.05 -13.63
C GLU A 32 3.82 -16.03 -12.76
N ALA A 33 4.13 -16.08 -11.46
CA ALA A 33 3.53 -17.03 -10.51
C ALA A 33 3.49 -18.48 -11.02
N TRP A 34 4.58 -18.94 -11.64
CA TRP A 34 4.73 -20.27 -12.27
C TRP A 34 3.77 -20.54 -13.44
N PHE A 35 3.29 -19.50 -14.11
CA PHE A 35 2.48 -19.58 -15.32
C PHE A 35 3.16 -18.84 -16.48
N ASP A 36 3.24 -19.44 -17.66
CA ASP A 36 3.68 -18.75 -18.87
C ASP A 36 2.49 -17.98 -19.47
N PRO A 37 2.53 -16.63 -19.53
CA PRO A 37 1.40 -15.86 -20.02
C PRO A 37 1.00 -16.18 -21.48
N THR A 38 1.90 -16.79 -22.26
CA THR A 38 1.64 -17.16 -23.66
C THR A 38 0.81 -18.44 -23.83
N ASP A 39 0.58 -19.19 -22.75
CA ASP A 39 -0.22 -20.42 -22.77
C ASP A 39 -1.73 -20.17 -22.78
N ALA A 40 -2.18 -18.92 -22.67
CA ALA A 40 -3.60 -18.54 -22.67
C ALA A 40 -3.83 -17.13 -23.24
N SER A 41 -5.08 -16.73 -23.42
CA SER A 41 -5.41 -15.34 -23.71
C SER A 41 -5.01 -14.41 -22.57
N SER A 42 -4.69 -13.16 -22.87
CA SER A 42 -4.19 -12.15 -21.91
C SER A 42 -5.06 -12.07 -20.64
N TYR A 43 -6.39 -12.05 -20.81
CA TYR A 43 -7.35 -12.07 -19.69
C TYR A 43 -7.24 -13.35 -18.84
N ARG A 44 -7.18 -14.51 -19.49
CA ARG A 44 -7.13 -15.80 -18.80
C ARG A 44 -5.78 -16.05 -18.13
N ALA A 45 -4.70 -15.59 -18.75
CA ALA A 45 -3.37 -15.59 -18.16
C ALA A 45 -3.36 -14.79 -16.86
N LEU A 46 -3.87 -13.56 -16.87
CA LEU A 46 -3.95 -12.70 -15.69
C LEU A 46 -4.77 -13.32 -14.55
N GLU A 47 -5.94 -13.91 -14.86
CA GLU A 47 -6.73 -14.64 -13.85
C GLU A 47 -5.96 -15.82 -13.24
N THR A 48 -5.22 -16.56 -14.05
CA THR A 48 -4.47 -17.75 -13.62
C THR A 48 -3.29 -17.36 -12.73
N ILE A 49 -2.55 -16.33 -13.14
CA ILE A 49 -1.46 -15.74 -12.35
C ILE A 49 -1.98 -15.26 -10.99
N GLY A 50 -3.11 -14.55 -10.97
CA GLY A 50 -3.74 -14.08 -9.73
C GLY A 50 -4.13 -15.23 -8.78
N LYS A 51 -4.74 -16.30 -9.31
CA LYS A 51 -5.08 -17.50 -8.54
C LYS A 51 -3.86 -18.24 -8.02
N ASN A 52 -2.82 -18.42 -8.84
CA ASN A 52 -1.59 -19.08 -8.44
C ASN A 52 -0.88 -18.30 -7.33
N LEU A 53 -0.78 -16.97 -7.45
CA LEU A 53 -0.18 -16.12 -6.42
C LEU A 53 -0.98 -16.15 -5.12
N GLN A 54 -2.32 -16.17 -5.20
CA GLN A 54 -3.16 -16.38 -4.02
C GLN A 54 -2.85 -17.72 -3.33
N ALA A 55 -2.81 -18.82 -4.09
CA ALA A 55 -2.51 -20.14 -3.53
C ALA A 55 -1.12 -20.21 -2.86
N GLN A 56 -0.13 -19.51 -3.42
CA GLN A 56 1.21 -19.40 -2.81
C GLN A 56 1.17 -18.70 -1.45
N TYR A 57 0.39 -17.63 -1.29
CA TYR A 57 0.23 -16.96 0.00
C TYR A 57 -0.57 -17.79 1.00
N GLU A 58 -1.64 -18.45 0.55
CA GLU A 58 -2.48 -19.33 1.38
C GLU A 58 -1.70 -20.55 1.89
N ARG A 59 -0.70 -21.03 1.14
CA ARG A 59 0.23 -22.06 1.62
C ARG A 59 0.99 -21.62 2.88
N TRP A 60 1.43 -20.36 2.94
CA TRP A 60 2.17 -19.82 4.09
C TRP A 60 1.26 -19.41 5.24
N GLN A 61 0.06 -18.92 4.93
CA GLN A 61 -0.95 -18.54 5.92
C GLN A 61 -2.33 -19.03 5.45
N PRO A 62 -2.73 -20.27 5.81
CA PRO A 62 -3.99 -20.88 5.34
C PRO A 62 -5.27 -20.14 5.75
N ARG A 63 -5.18 -19.28 6.77
CA ARG A 63 -6.31 -18.44 7.22
C ARG A 63 -6.29 -17.04 6.63
N ALA A 64 -5.35 -16.75 5.74
CA ALA A 64 -5.29 -15.46 5.05
C ALA A 64 -6.50 -15.30 4.14
N ARG A 65 -7.07 -14.10 4.16
CA ARG A 65 -8.13 -13.68 3.25
C ARG A 65 -7.49 -12.83 2.17
N CYS A 66 -7.12 -13.49 1.08
CA CYS A 66 -6.57 -12.84 -0.11
C CYS A 66 -7.68 -12.15 -0.91
N LYS A 67 -7.41 -10.92 -1.35
CA LYS A 67 -8.26 -10.16 -2.27
C LYS A 67 -7.42 -9.73 -3.46
N GLN A 68 -7.74 -10.29 -4.62
CA GLN A 68 -7.09 -9.97 -5.88
C GLN A 68 -7.67 -8.69 -6.50
N CYS A 69 -6.80 -7.92 -7.14
CA CYS A 69 -7.12 -6.71 -7.88
C CYS A 69 -6.24 -6.71 -9.12
N LEU A 70 -6.80 -7.23 -10.22
CA LEU A 70 -6.09 -7.54 -11.45
C LEU A 70 -6.24 -6.36 -12.43
N ASP A 71 -5.12 -5.85 -12.93
CA ASP A 71 -5.00 -4.64 -13.77
C ASP A 71 -5.93 -3.49 -13.33
N PRO A 72 -5.83 -3.04 -12.06
CA PRO A 72 -6.85 -2.18 -11.48
C PRO A 72 -6.69 -0.70 -11.86
N THR A 73 -7.77 0.04 -11.64
CA THR A 73 -7.72 1.50 -11.60
C THR A 73 -7.33 2.05 -10.23
N LEU A 74 -6.98 3.33 -10.18
CA LEU A 74 -6.71 4.04 -8.91
C LEU A 74 -7.88 3.91 -7.91
N ASP A 75 -9.12 4.00 -8.41
CA ASP A 75 -10.32 3.89 -7.58
C ASP A 75 -10.51 2.46 -7.05
N ASP A 76 -10.16 1.44 -7.83
CA ASP A 76 -10.25 0.04 -7.39
C ASP A 76 -9.26 -0.23 -6.26
N VAL A 77 -8.02 0.24 -6.40
CA VAL A 77 -7.00 0.13 -5.34
C VAL A 77 -7.43 0.89 -4.09
N LYS A 78 -7.96 2.11 -4.23
CA LYS A 78 -8.48 2.90 -3.11
C LYS A 78 -9.60 2.18 -2.36
N LYS A 79 -10.60 1.66 -3.10
CA LYS A 79 -11.73 0.91 -2.52
C LYS A 79 -11.26 -0.36 -1.83
N LEU A 80 -10.31 -1.08 -2.44
CA LEU A 80 -9.70 -2.27 -1.85
C LEU A 80 -9.02 -1.94 -0.52
N CYS A 81 -8.05 -1.02 -0.53
CA CYS A 81 -7.25 -0.68 0.65
C CYS A 81 -8.12 -0.17 1.82
N THR A 82 -9.05 0.74 1.53
CA THR A 82 -9.96 1.30 2.55
C THR A 82 -10.94 0.24 3.10
N SER A 83 -11.41 -0.68 2.26
CA SER A 83 -12.23 -1.82 2.70
C SER A 83 -11.44 -2.77 3.60
N LEU A 84 -10.22 -3.14 3.22
CA LEU A 84 -9.38 -4.03 3.99
C LEU A 84 -8.99 -3.45 5.34
N ARG A 85 -8.63 -2.16 5.42
CA ARG A 85 -8.36 -1.48 6.71
C ARG A 85 -9.57 -1.51 7.64
N ARG A 86 -10.76 -1.15 7.16
CA ARG A 86 -11.99 -1.21 7.98
C ARG A 86 -12.22 -2.60 8.59
N ASN A 87 -11.92 -3.65 7.83
CA ASN A 87 -12.12 -5.04 8.26
C ASN A 87 -10.98 -5.57 9.14
N ALA A 88 -9.73 -5.16 8.90
CA ALA A 88 -8.57 -5.61 9.65
C ALA A 88 -8.47 -4.96 11.03
N LYS A 89 -9.11 -3.80 11.24
CA LYS A 89 -9.02 -3.03 12.50
C LYS A 89 -7.55 -2.78 12.85
N ASP A 90 -7.05 -3.40 13.92
CA ASP A 90 -5.69 -3.29 14.43
C ASP A 90 -4.74 -4.38 13.92
N ASP A 91 -5.24 -5.35 13.14
CA ASP A 91 -4.41 -6.37 12.51
C ASP A 91 -3.65 -5.82 11.30
N ARG A 92 -2.59 -6.54 10.95
CA ARG A 92 -1.68 -6.20 9.86
C ARG A 92 -2.29 -6.59 8.52
N ILE A 93 -2.19 -5.67 7.55
CA ILE A 93 -2.51 -5.94 6.15
C ILE A 93 -1.21 -6.15 5.38
N LEU A 94 -1.13 -7.23 4.60
CA LEU A 94 -0.10 -7.40 3.58
C LEU A 94 -0.61 -6.81 2.27
N PHE A 95 0.16 -5.91 1.67
CA PHE A 95 -0.09 -5.37 0.35
C PHE A 95 1.00 -5.84 -0.59
N HIS A 96 0.66 -6.75 -1.50
CA HIS A 96 1.53 -7.18 -2.58
C HIS A 96 1.18 -6.38 -3.83
N TYR A 97 2.18 -5.75 -4.43
CA TYR A 97 2.09 -5.06 -5.71
C TYR A 97 3.06 -5.71 -6.69
N ASN A 98 2.53 -6.26 -7.77
CA ASN A 98 3.31 -6.65 -8.95
C ASN A 98 3.09 -5.59 -10.03
N GLY A 99 4.16 -4.96 -10.49
CA GLY A 99 4.15 -3.85 -11.44
C GLY A 99 4.94 -4.11 -12.72
N HIS A 100 5.02 -5.35 -13.19
CA HIS A 100 5.82 -5.68 -14.39
C HIS A 100 5.23 -5.18 -15.72
N GLY A 101 3.92 -4.90 -15.76
CA GLY A 101 3.21 -4.37 -16.94
C GLY A 101 3.06 -2.86 -17.00
N VAL A 102 3.77 -2.14 -16.13
CA VAL A 102 3.66 -0.67 -15.99
C VAL A 102 5.05 -0.05 -15.88
N PRO A 103 5.20 1.28 -16.05
CA PRO A 103 6.51 1.90 -15.94
C PRO A 103 7.16 1.73 -14.57
N ARG A 104 8.48 1.96 -14.51
CA ARG A 104 9.21 1.94 -13.23
C ARG A 104 8.67 3.00 -12.26
N PRO A 105 8.72 2.74 -10.94
CA PRO A 105 8.38 3.74 -9.94
C PRO A 105 9.18 5.04 -10.10
N THR A 106 8.51 6.16 -9.83
CA THR A 106 9.09 7.50 -9.96
C THR A 106 9.97 7.86 -8.77
N GLU A 107 10.83 8.88 -8.93
CA GLU A 107 11.63 9.43 -7.83
C GLU A 107 10.82 10.26 -6.83
N ASN A 108 9.56 10.53 -7.15
CA ASN A 108 8.62 11.20 -6.26
C ASN A 108 7.84 10.21 -5.38
N GLY A 109 8.06 8.90 -5.56
CA GLY A 109 7.40 7.87 -4.77
C GLY A 109 6.01 7.57 -5.28
N GLU A 110 5.90 7.38 -6.59
CA GLU A 110 4.67 6.92 -7.24
C GLU A 110 4.93 5.55 -7.88
N ILE A 111 3.95 4.67 -7.72
CA ILE A 111 3.80 3.44 -8.49
C ILE A 111 2.69 3.64 -9.53
N TRP A 112 2.52 2.70 -10.46
CA TRP A 112 1.60 2.88 -11.56
C TRP A 112 0.46 1.86 -11.55
N VAL A 113 -0.72 2.34 -11.93
CA VAL A 113 -1.93 1.54 -12.18
C VAL A 113 -2.54 1.97 -13.51
N PHE A 114 -3.69 1.42 -13.90
CA PHE A 114 -4.30 1.72 -15.20
C PHE A 114 -5.45 2.72 -15.09
N ASN A 115 -5.84 3.30 -16.23
CA ASN A 115 -7.19 3.83 -16.38
C ASN A 115 -8.13 2.72 -16.88
N LYS A 116 -9.45 2.97 -16.84
CA LYS A 116 -10.48 1.98 -17.20
C LYS A 116 -10.35 1.43 -18.62
N THR A 117 -9.78 2.21 -19.53
CA THR A 117 -9.67 1.87 -20.96
C THR A 117 -8.28 1.35 -21.34
N PHE A 118 -7.38 1.18 -20.36
CA PHE A 118 -5.99 0.71 -20.59
C PHE A 118 -5.21 1.54 -21.63
N THR A 119 -5.49 2.83 -21.71
CA THR A 119 -4.79 3.77 -22.62
C THR A 119 -3.75 4.63 -21.93
N LYS A 120 -3.79 4.71 -20.60
CA LYS A 120 -2.86 5.53 -19.79
C LYS A 120 -2.50 4.82 -18.51
N TYR A 121 -1.23 4.94 -18.14
CA TYR A 121 -0.77 4.65 -16.79
C TYR A 121 -1.11 5.83 -15.88
N ILE A 122 -1.68 5.53 -14.72
CA ILE A 122 -2.11 6.51 -13.72
C ILE A 122 -1.16 6.40 -12.52
N PRO A 123 -0.52 7.51 -12.10
CA PRO A 123 0.36 7.49 -10.94
C PRO A 123 -0.45 7.32 -9.65
N LEU A 124 0.01 6.42 -8.79
CA LEU A 124 -0.48 6.20 -7.45
C LEU A 124 0.62 6.59 -6.46
N SER A 125 0.40 7.69 -5.74
CA SER A 125 1.29 8.12 -4.67
C SER A 125 1.37 7.09 -3.55
N LEU A 126 2.59 6.77 -3.11
CA LEU A 126 2.81 5.92 -1.95
C LEU A 126 2.22 6.52 -0.68
N TYR A 127 2.17 7.86 -0.57
CA TYR A 127 1.56 8.55 0.57
C TYR A 127 0.06 8.26 0.67
N ASP A 128 -0.66 8.30 -0.45
CA ASP A 128 -2.09 7.98 -0.50
C ASP A 128 -2.34 6.50 -0.22
N LEU A 129 -1.55 5.61 -0.82
CA LEU A 129 -1.63 4.17 -0.55
C LEU A 129 -1.46 3.86 0.94
N GLN A 130 -0.43 4.46 1.53
CA GLN A 130 -0.12 4.39 2.96
C GLN A 130 -1.28 4.89 3.85
N ARG A 131 -1.93 5.99 3.44
CA ARG A 131 -3.09 6.55 4.13
C ARG A 131 -4.30 5.61 4.05
N TRP A 132 -4.57 5.01 2.88
CA TRP A 132 -5.71 4.10 2.70
C TRP A 132 -5.52 2.77 3.43
N LEU A 133 -4.31 2.21 3.39
CA LEU A 133 -3.98 0.96 4.08
C LEU A 133 -3.85 1.13 5.59
N GLY A 134 -3.50 2.31 6.10
CA GLY A 134 -3.27 2.55 7.53
C GLY A 134 -2.15 1.68 8.14
N GLY A 135 -2.06 1.67 9.47
CA GLY A 135 -1.13 0.85 10.23
C GLY A 135 -1.87 -0.13 11.15
N PRO A 136 -1.33 -1.33 11.40
CA PRO A 136 -0.08 -1.88 10.86
C PRO A 136 -0.23 -2.42 9.43
N SER A 137 0.79 -2.24 8.57
CA SER A 137 0.82 -2.76 7.18
C SER A 137 2.23 -3.24 6.78
N VAL A 138 2.30 -4.19 5.85
CA VAL A 138 3.54 -4.69 5.21
C VAL A 138 3.37 -4.63 3.71
N TYR A 139 4.43 -4.28 3.00
CA TYR A 139 4.43 -4.09 1.56
C TYR A 139 5.41 -5.07 0.91
N VAL A 140 4.96 -5.74 -0.14
CA VAL A 140 5.80 -6.52 -1.06
C VAL A 140 5.67 -5.84 -2.42
N LEU A 141 6.78 -5.35 -2.96
CA LEU A 141 6.80 -4.59 -4.20
C LEU A 141 7.67 -5.32 -5.21
N ASP A 142 7.02 -6.00 -6.13
CA ASP A 142 7.64 -6.74 -7.22
C ASP A 142 7.52 -5.91 -8.51
N CYS A 143 8.52 -5.09 -8.78
CA CYS A 143 8.57 -4.23 -9.96
C CYS A 143 10.02 -3.84 -10.25
N GLN A 144 10.30 -3.44 -11.50
CA GLN A 144 11.64 -2.97 -11.82
C GLN A 144 11.95 -1.69 -11.02
N ASN A 145 13.14 -1.64 -10.42
CA ASN A 145 13.61 -0.49 -9.64
C ASN A 145 12.78 -0.18 -8.37
N ALA A 146 12.23 -1.20 -7.71
CA ALA A 146 11.49 -1.10 -6.44
C ALA A 146 12.26 -0.37 -5.31
N GLY A 147 13.60 -0.31 -5.39
CA GLY A 147 14.44 0.43 -4.43
C GLY A 147 14.11 1.93 -4.34
N ARG A 148 13.57 2.54 -5.39
CA ARG A 148 13.09 3.94 -5.37
C ARG A 148 11.95 4.13 -4.36
N VAL A 149 11.01 3.18 -4.32
CA VAL A 149 9.90 3.20 -3.37
C VAL A 149 10.40 3.08 -1.93
N ILE A 150 11.32 2.15 -1.69
CA ILE A 150 11.85 1.90 -0.35
C ILE A 150 12.54 3.14 0.23
N LYS A 151 13.33 3.87 -0.58
CA LYS A 151 14.04 5.09 -0.15
C LYS A 151 13.11 6.17 0.41
N LEU A 152 11.92 6.33 -0.17
CA LEU A 152 10.97 7.36 0.23
C LEU A 152 10.01 6.89 1.33
N TYR A 153 9.93 5.58 1.55
CA TYR A 153 8.98 5.00 2.49
C TYR A 153 9.15 5.55 3.91
N ASP A 154 10.38 5.70 4.39
CA ASP A 154 10.64 6.22 5.74
C ASP A 154 10.24 7.71 5.87
N ILE A 155 10.57 8.52 4.86
CA ILE A 155 10.17 9.95 4.81
C ILE A 155 8.65 10.08 4.91
N PHE A 156 7.90 9.29 4.13
CA PHE A 156 6.44 9.32 4.18
C PHE A 156 5.87 8.78 5.50
N CYS A 157 6.52 7.80 6.12
CA CYS A 157 6.12 7.30 7.44
C CYS A 157 6.32 8.37 8.52
N GLN A 158 7.44 9.09 8.50
CA GLN A 158 7.71 10.18 9.44
C GLN A 158 6.69 11.32 9.28
N ARG A 159 6.40 11.73 8.04
CA ARG A 159 5.36 12.74 7.73
C ARG A 159 4.00 12.32 8.28
N ARG A 160 3.57 11.07 8.04
CA ARG A 160 2.28 10.58 8.55
C ARG A 160 2.23 10.53 10.08
N LYS A 161 3.32 10.13 10.75
CA LYS A 161 3.42 10.15 12.21
C LYS A 161 3.26 11.57 12.75
N ALA A 162 3.92 12.55 12.12
CA ALA A 162 3.81 13.95 12.50
C ALA A 162 2.37 14.49 12.33
N GLU A 163 1.72 14.20 11.20
CA GLU A 163 0.34 14.59 10.94
C GLU A 163 -0.65 13.93 11.91
N PHE A 164 -0.48 12.64 12.20
CA PHE A 164 -1.33 11.93 13.16
C PHE A 164 -1.16 12.47 14.58
N SER A 165 0.08 12.75 15.00
CA SER A 165 0.37 13.38 16.29
C SER A 165 -0.25 14.78 16.37
N ALA A 166 -0.16 15.57 15.31
CA ALA A 166 -0.78 16.88 15.24
C ALA A 166 -2.32 16.77 15.33
N ALA A 167 -2.95 15.91 14.53
CA ALA A 167 -4.39 15.69 14.55
C ALA A 167 -4.90 15.20 15.91
N SER A 168 -4.19 14.26 16.55
CA SER A 168 -4.52 13.78 17.89
C SER A 168 -4.38 14.89 18.93
N CYS A 169 -3.35 15.73 18.81
CA CYS A 169 -3.18 16.91 19.66
C CYS A 169 -4.36 17.88 19.51
N PHE A 170 -4.81 18.17 18.28
CA PHE A 170 -5.98 19.03 18.03
C PHE A 170 -7.28 18.45 18.61
N VAL A 171 -7.51 17.14 18.50
CA VAL A 171 -8.69 16.48 19.08
C VAL A 171 -8.66 16.53 20.60
N PHE A 172 -7.51 16.24 21.20
CA PHE A 172 -7.31 16.31 22.65
C PHE A 172 -7.46 17.74 23.17
N ALA A 173 -6.88 18.73 22.47
CA ALA A 173 -7.03 20.15 22.76
C ALA A 173 -8.49 20.58 22.78
N ARG A 174 -9.26 20.14 21.79
CA ARG A 174 -10.70 20.42 21.70
C ARG A 174 -11.49 19.76 22.83
N TYR A 175 -11.16 18.52 23.18
CA TYR A 175 -11.79 17.83 24.32
C TYR A 175 -11.50 18.54 25.65
N MET A 176 -10.28 19.02 25.82
CA MET A 176 -9.81 19.71 27.04
C MET A 176 -10.08 21.22 27.03
N ASN A 177 -10.70 21.76 25.97
CA ASN A 177 -10.92 23.20 25.73
C ASN A 177 -9.67 24.07 25.92
N VAL A 178 -8.51 23.60 25.42
CA VAL A 178 -7.22 24.32 25.47
C VAL A 178 -6.69 24.59 24.07
N ASN A 179 -5.81 25.58 23.93
CA ASN A 179 -5.18 25.87 22.64
C ASN A 179 -4.21 24.74 22.27
N PRO A 180 -4.28 24.17 21.05
CA PRO A 180 -3.35 23.14 20.57
C PRO A 180 -1.87 23.52 20.67
N ARG A 181 -1.55 24.84 20.63
CA ARG A 181 -0.18 25.35 20.78
C ARG A 181 0.38 25.24 22.21
N ASP A 182 -0.50 25.05 23.21
CA ASP A 182 -0.10 24.91 24.61
C ASP A 182 0.17 23.45 25.00
N LEU A 183 -0.16 22.50 24.12
CA LEU A 183 -0.05 21.04 24.35
C LEU A 183 1.22 20.41 23.78
N THR A 184 1.93 21.11 22.89
CA THR A 184 3.16 20.61 22.24
C THR A 184 4.32 20.36 23.20
N THR A 185 4.25 20.85 24.44
CA THR A 185 5.31 20.73 25.46
C THR A 185 5.09 19.60 26.48
N LEU A 186 4.00 18.82 26.38
CA LEU A 186 3.61 17.85 27.43
C LEU A 186 3.71 16.36 27.03
N MET A 187 4.02 16.04 25.78
CA MET A 187 4.15 14.64 25.33
C MET A 187 5.61 14.15 25.41
N SER A 188 6.00 13.63 26.58
CA SER A 188 7.20 12.78 26.72
C SER A 188 6.89 11.36 26.22
N PRO A 189 7.87 10.59 25.69
CA PRO A 189 7.65 9.24 25.12
C PRO A 189 7.13 8.17 26.09
N MET A 190 6.96 8.47 27.38
CA MET A 190 6.57 7.49 28.42
C MET A 190 5.29 7.88 29.20
N GLY A 191 4.18 8.07 28.50
CA GLY A 191 2.86 7.62 28.97
C GLY A 191 2.31 8.05 30.34
N LEU A 192 2.80 9.11 31.00
CA LEU A 192 2.16 9.64 32.22
C LEU A 192 1.75 11.10 32.07
N LEU A 193 0.45 11.32 32.03
CA LEU A 193 -0.22 12.62 32.08
C LEU A 193 -0.09 13.19 33.50
N LYS A 194 0.93 14.02 33.79
CA LYS A 194 0.89 14.90 34.98
C LYS A 194 0.13 16.17 34.61
N ALA A 195 -1.19 16.16 34.81
CA ALA A 195 -2.00 17.36 34.77
C ALA A 195 -1.59 18.30 35.93
N ARG A 196 -0.75 19.31 35.64
CA ARG A 196 -0.65 20.49 36.51
C ARG A 196 -1.63 21.52 35.97
N LEU A 197 -2.84 21.55 36.55
CA LEU A 197 -3.72 22.70 36.45
C LEU A 197 -2.98 23.89 37.06
N ARG A 198 -2.52 24.84 36.25
CA ARG A 198 -2.26 26.20 36.76
C ARG A 198 -3.63 26.78 37.08
N GLN A 199 -4.05 26.72 38.35
CA GLN A 199 -5.10 27.60 38.83
C GLN A 199 -4.63 29.03 38.56
N ARG A 200 -5.40 29.76 37.75
CA ARG A 200 -5.26 31.20 37.60
C ARG A 200 -5.66 31.82 38.95
N MET A 201 -4.71 32.39 39.67
CA MET A 201 -4.97 33.56 40.52
C MET A 201 -4.98 34.79 39.62
#